data_AF-A0A015JRZ0-F1
#
_entry.id   AF-A0A015JRZ0-F1
#
_cell.length_a   1.000
_cell.length_b   1.000
_cell.length_c   1.000
_cell.angle_alpha   90.00
_cell.angle_beta   90.00
_cell.angle_gamma   90.00
#
_symmetry.space_group_name_H-M   'P 1'
#
loop_
_entity.id
_entity.type
_entity.pdbx_description
1 polymer ?
#
loop_
_entity_poly.entity_id
_entity_poly.type
_entity_poly.pdbx_seq_one_letter_code
_entity_poly.pdbx_strand_id
1 'polypeptide(L)'
;MEEIHNYPFDPVIKFKQQGRSFSYKIIKEGTYPNKESLVYTLPPNKYRIPNNYIVETTWGRSTNQCTVQCHINYNDGKPIFQVWFGKCFEYRVSSVKTATDASNLFHKHYTSQKGTKTSGIYLFGLQLKILDKTRDRKRCAHVLKQVNQCSNTTLTRCATSIGKQLLTEFNEKVPKFYNVEEIPVLENIRYSVKNRIFDIHYGDEDKIKKKQKLNQWLEH
;
A
#
# COMPACT_ATOMS: atom_id res chain seq x y z
N MET A 1 12.72 -5.87 9.49
CA MET A 1 12.12 -6.39 8.25
C MET A 1 12.05 -5.23 7.28
N GLU A 2 12.34 -5.48 6.01
CA GLU A 2 12.42 -4.43 5.00
C GLU A 2 11.55 -4.82 3.80
N GLU A 3 10.72 -3.89 3.34
CA GLU A 3 9.85 -4.03 2.18
C GLU A 3 10.31 -2.99 1.14
N ILE A 4 10.73 -3.44 -0.04
CA ILE A 4 11.30 -2.60 -1.10
C ILE A 4 10.44 -2.77 -2.35
N HIS A 5 9.84 -1.69 -2.86
CA HIS A 5 8.94 -1.71 -4.00
C HIS A 5 8.82 -0.35 -4.68
N ASN A 6 8.35 -0.35 -5.93
CA ASN A 6 7.80 0.82 -6.62
C ASN A 6 6.31 0.62 -6.99
N TYR A 7 5.60 -0.19 -6.20
CA TYR A 7 4.18 -0.49 -6.41
C TYR A 7 3.31 0.78 -6.31
N PRO A 8 2.31 0.99 -7.21
CA PRO A 8 1.80 0.05 -8.21
C PRO A 8 2.47 0.09 -9.59
N PHE A 9 3.51 0.92 -9.80
CA PHE A 9 4.18 1.01 -11.11
C PHE A 9 4.98 -0.25 -11.44
N ASP A 10 5.59 -0.87 -10.44
CA ASP A 10 6.19 -2.20 -10.54
C ASP A 10 5.36 -3.20 -9.71
N PRO A 11 4.83 -4.29 -10.29
CA PRO A 11 4.10 -5.32 -9.56
C PRO A 11 4.99 -6.16 -8.64
N VAL A 12 6.32 -6.01 -8.70
CA VAL A 12 7.27 -6.76 -7.88
C VAL A 12 7.56 -6.04 -6.57
N ILE A 13 7.39 -6.77 -5.46
CA ILE A 13 7.70 -6.33 -4.10
C ILE A 13 8.75 -7.29 -3.53
N LYS A 14 9.88 -6.74 -3.09
CA LYS A 14 10.94 -7.50 -2.42
C LYS A 14 10.78 -7.35 -0.91
N PHE A 15 10.88 -8.45 -0.19
CA PHE A 15 10.77 -8.46 1.26
C PHE A 15 11.96 -9.20 1.87
N LYS A 16 12.63 -8.56 2.83
CA LYS A 16 13.77 -9.13 3.56
C LYS A 16 13.48 -9.23 5.05
N GLN A 17 13.77 -10.40 5.60
CA GLN A 17 13.69 -10.67 7.03
C GLN A 17 14.84 -11.59 7.41
N GLN A 18 15.70 -11.18 8.35
CA GLN A 18 16.81 -11.94 8.96
C GLN A 18 17.10 -13.31 8.32
N GLY A 19 17.94 -13.33 7.28
CA GLY A 19 18.38 -14.55 6.59
C GLY A 19 17.44 -15.12 5.51
N ARG A 20 16.26 -14.55 5.34
CA ARG A 20 15.23 -14.92 4.34
C ARG A 20 14.87 -13.72 3.47
N SER A 21 14.76 -14.00 2.18
CA SER A 21 14.34 -13.02 1.18
C SER A 21 13.23 -13.62 0.34
N PHE A 22 12.20 -12.82 0.09
CA PHE A 22 11.06 -13.18 -0.74
C PHE A 22 10.92 -12.13 -1.85
N SER A 23 10.52 -12.58 -3.03
CA SER A 23 10.09 -11.73 -4.13
C SER A 23 8.65 -12.06 -4.44
N TYR A 24 7.78 -11.06 -4.39
CA TYR A 24 6.35 -11.19 -4.68
C TYR A 24 6.05 -10.46 -5.97
N LYS A 25 5.50 -11.13 -6.97
CA LYS A 25 4.94 -10.49 -8.15
C LYS A 25 3.42 -10.52 -8.04
N ILE A 26 2.83 -9.35 -7.85
CA ILE A 26 1.39 -9.21 -7.67
C ILE A 26 0.70 -9.34 -9.03
N ILE A 27 -0.09 -10.40 -9.22
CA ILE A 27 -0.84 -10.65 -10.46
C ILE A 27 -2.24 -10.04 -10.34
N LYS A 28 -2.91 -10.30 -9.20
CA LYS A 28 -4.17 -9.65 -8.85
C LYS A 28 -4.10 -9.21 -7.41
N GLU A 29 -4.28 -7.91 -7.17
CA GLU A 29 -4.25 -7.33 -5.82
C GLU A 29 -5.41 -7.82 -4.94
N GLY A 30 -6.56 -8.14 -5.53
CA GLY A 30 -7.77 -8.49 -4.79
C GLY A 30 -8.35 -7.33 -3.96
N THR A 31 -9.46 -7.57 -3.29
CA THR A 31 -10.13 -6.58 -2.43
C THR A 31 -10.51 -7.20 -1.09
N TYR A 32 -10.62 -6.40 -0.04
CA TYR A 32 -11.18 -6.90 1.21
C TYR A 32 -12.70 -7.09 1.08
N PRO A 33 -13.25 -8.25 1.50
CA PRO A 33 -14.69 -8.42 1.61
C PRO A 33 -15.34 -7.41 2.55
N ASN A 34 -16.68 -7.39 2.53
CA ASN A 34 -17.48 -6.66 3.49
C ASN A 34 -17.20 -7.11 4.93
N LYS A 35 -17.52 -6.26 5.90
CA LYS A 35 -17.16 -6.44 7.32
C LYS A 35 -17.63 -7.79 7.89
N GLU A 36 -18.80 -8.28 7.45
CA GLU A 36 -19.40 -9.54 7.90
C GLU A 36 -18.64 -10.78 7.45
N SER A 37 -17.95 -10.71 6.31
CA SER A 37 -17.18 -11.83 5.75
C SER A 37 -15.67 -11.64 5.87
N LEU A 38 -15.20 -10.53 6.45
CA LEU A 38 -13.77 -10.22 6.52
C LEU A 38 -13.08 -11.10 7.56
N VAL A 39 -12.19 -11.98 7.08
CA VAL A 39 -11.39 -12.87 7.93
C VAL A 39 -9.98 -12.31 8.13
N TYR A 40 -9.36 -12.67 9.25
CA TYR A 40 -8.00 -12.29 9.63
C TYR A 40 -7.13 -13.53 9.88
N THR A 41 -5.82 -13.36 9.74
CA THR A 41 -4.84 -14.36 10.20
C THR A 41 -4.83 -14.48 11.72
N LEU A 42 -4.36 -15.62 12.22
CA LEU A 42 -4.24 -15.88 13.66
C LEU A 42 -3.14 -15.01 14.31
N PRO A 43 -3.22 -14.74 15.63
CA PRO A 43 -2.19 -14.02 16.40
C PRO A 43 -0.77 -14.63 16.25
N PRO A 44 0.30 -13.86 16.51
CA PRO A 44 0.32 -12.52 17.12
C PRO A 44 -0.03 -11.39 16.14
N ASN A 45 0.19 -11.58 14.84
CA ASN A 45 -0.11 -10.57 13.83
C ASN A 45 -1.40 -10.91 13.07
N LYS A 46 -2.38 -10.00 13.10
CA LYS A 46 -3.69 -10.17 12.43
C LYS A 46 -3.72 -9.40 11.11
N TYR A 47 -3.50 -10.10 10.00
CA TYR A 47 -3.58 -9.56 8.65
C TYR A 47 -4.95 -9.86 8.03
N ARG A 48 -5.54 -8.88 7.35
CA ARG A 48 -6.81 -9.03 6.62
C ARG A 48 -6.62 -9.95 5.42
N ILE A 49 -7.58 -10.83 5.17
CA ILE A 49 -7.51 -11.77 4.03
C ILE A 49 -8.28 -11.19 2.82
N PRO A 50 -7.60 -10.88 1.70
CA PRO A 50 -8.26 -10.36 0.50
C PRO A 50 -8.97 -11.46 -0.30
N ASN A 51 -10.02 -11.09 -1.04
CA ASN A 51 -10.69 -11.92 -2.03
C ASN A 51 -10.11 -11.66 -3.44
N ASN A 52 -10.16 -12.66 -4.32
CA ASN A 52 -9.67 -12.62 -5.70
C ASN A 52 -8.21 -12.13 -5.79
N TYR A 53 -7.38 -12.58 -4.85
CA TYR A 53 -5.97 -12.21 -4.74
C TYR A 53 -5.09 -13.30 -5.35
N ILE A 54 -4.14 -12.89 -6.19
CA ILE A 54 -3.18 -13.79 -6.85
C ILE A 54 -1.79 -13.17 -6.76
N VAL A 55 -0.84 -13.93 -6.23
CA VAL A 55 0.57 -13.55 -6.12
C VAL A 55 1.48 -14.69 -6.53
N GLU A 56 2.51 -14.38 -7.29
CA GLU A 56 3.65 -15.27 -7.48
C GLU A 56 4.69 -14.97 -6.40
N THR A 57 5.06 -15.99 -5.63
CA THR A 57 6.04 -15.87 -4.56
C THR A 57 7.25 -16.71 -4.89
N THR A 58 8.41 -16.06 -4.93
CA THR A 58 9.71 -16.71 -5.12
C THR A 58 10.57 -16.54 -3.88
N TRP A 59 11.18 -17.63 -3.42
CA TRP A 59 12.14 -17.64 -2.31
C TRP A 59 13.22 -18.71 -2.51
N GLY A 60 14.28 -18.65 -1.71
CA GLY A 60 15.44 -19.54 -1.84
C GLY A 60 16.65 -18.84 -2.45
N ARG A 61 17.74 -19.58 -2.66
CA ARG A 61 19.04 -19.03 -3.12
C ARG A 61 19.48 -19.70 -4.42
N SER A 62 19.94 -18.87 -5.36
CA SER A 62 20.56 -19.31 -6.62
C SER A 62 19.73 -20.39 -7.31
N THR A 63 20.31 -21.56 -7.59
CA THR A 63 19.68 -22.70 -8.25
C THR A 63 18.59 -23.41 -7.45
N ASN A 64 18.44 -23.11 -6.15
CA ASN A 64 17.40 -23.69 -5.28
C ASN A 64 16.23 -22.71 -5.04
N GLN A 65 15.99 -21.80 -5.98
CA GLN A 65 14.80 -20.95 -5.91
C GLN A 65 13.53 -21.79 -6.15
N CYS A 66 12.54 -21.55 -5.31
CA CYS A 66 11.21 -22.10 -5.45
C CYS A 66 10.24 -20.97 -5.77
N THR A 67 9.42 -21.16 -6.78
CA THR A 67 8.36 -20.23 -7.18
C THR A 67 7.03 -20.95 -7.15
N VAL A 68 6.05 -20.34 -6.48
CA VAL A 68 4.67 -20.81 -6.46
C VAL A 68 3.73 -19.67 -6.77
N GLN A 69 2.53 -20.00 -7.23
CA GLN A 69 1.45 -19.04 -7.39
C GLN A 69 0.38 -19.29 -6.32
N CYS A 70 0.18 -18.30 -5.47
CA CYS A 70 -0.79 -18.35 -4.38
C CYS A 70 -2.07 -17.63 -4.79
N HIS A 71 -3.21 -18.27 -4.53
CA HIS A 71 -4.54 -17.73 -4.82
C HIS A 71 -5.37 -17.70 -3.55
N ILE A 72 -6.13 -16.62 -3.37
CA ILE A 72 -7.15 -16.52 -2.34
C ILE A 72 -8.46 -16.08 -2.98
N ASN A 73 -9.47 -16.93 -2.83
CA ASN A 73 -10.85 -16.65 -3.23
C ASN A 73 -11.77 -16.89 -2.05
N TYR A 74 -12.92 -16.25 -2.02
CA TYR A 74 -13.96 -16.49 -1.03
C TYR A 74 -15.08 -17.32 -1.64
N ASN A 75 -15.49 -18.37 -0.92
CA ASN A 75 -16.70 -19.13 -1.20
C ASN A 75 -17.56 -19.14 0.06
N ASP A 76 -18.84 -18.78 -0.07
CA ASP A 76 -19.79 -18.69 1.05
C ASP A 76 -19.24 -17.90 2.26
N GLY A 77 -18.62 -16.75 1.99
CA GLY A 77 -18.04 -15.88 3.01
C GLY A 77 -16.77 -16.39 3.68
N LYS A 78 -16.20 -17.53 3.24
CA LYS A 78 -14.98 -18.12 3.80
C LYS A 78 -13.84 -18.14 2.77
N PRO A 79 -12.59 -17.81 3.17
CA PRO A 79 -11.46 -17.86 2.26
C PRO A 79 -11.03 -19.30 1.97
N ILE A 80 -10.73 -19.56 0.71
CA ILE A 80 -10.07 -20.75 0.19
C ILE A 80 -8.66 -20.33 -0.23
N PHE A 81 -7.65 -20.94 0.39
CA PHE A 81 -6.25 -20.70 0.12
C PHE A 81 -5.73 -21.79 -0.82
N GLN A 82 -5.17 -21.41 -1.96
CA GLN A 82 -4.61 -22.36 -2.92
C GLN A 82 -3.14 -22.03 -3.20
N VAL A 83 -2.32 -23.06 -3.33
CA VAL A 83 -0.92 -22.95 -3.75
C VAL A 83 -0.75 -23.79 -4.99
N TRP A 84 -0.40 -23.14 -6.09
CA TRP A 84 -0.12 -23.77 -7.36
C TRP A 84 1.40 -23.81 -7.57
N PHE A 85 1.93 -24.96 -7.99
CA PHE A 85 3.37 -25.23 -8.04
C PHE A 85 3.70 -26.26 -9.12
N GLY A 86 4.99 -26.54 -9.32
CA GLY A 86 5.49 -27.39 -10.41
C GLY A 86 5.76 -26.60 -11.69
N LYS A 87 6.09 -27.31 -12.77
CA LYS A 87 6.37 -26.66 -14.05
C LYS A 87 5.08 -26.02 -14.55
N CYS A 88 5.11 -24.72 -14.85
CA CYS A 88 3.94 -23.97 -15.29
C CYS A 88 2.73 -24.02 -14.32
N PHE A 89 2.97 -24.22 -13.02
CA PHE A 89 1.92 -24.25 -11.99
C PHE A 89 0.86 -25.36 -12.16
N GLU A 90 1.26 -26.51 -12.70
CA GLU A 90 0.35 -27.64 -13.00
C GLU A 90 -0.25 -28.33 -11.77
N TYR A 91 0.44 -28.33 -10.62
CA TYR A 91 -0.04 -28.95 -9.39
C TYR A 91 -0.68 -27.93 -8.47
N ARG A 92 -1.69 -28.36 -7.70
CA ARG A 92 -2.39 -27.50 -6.76
C ARG A 92 -2.72 -28.22 -5.46
N VAL A 93 -2.48 -27.53 -4.34
CA VAL A 93 -3.08 -27.84 -3.05
C VAL A 93 -4.03 -26.73 -2.63
N SER A 94 -5.03 -27.08 -1.82
CA SER A 94 -6.00 -26.12 -1.31
C SER A 94 -6.31 -26.37 0.16
N SER A 95 -6.53 -25.30 0.91
CA SER A 95 -7.03 -25.35 2.29
C SER A 95 -8.16 -24.35 2.47
N VAL A 96 -9.20 -24.79 3.19
CA VAL A 96 -10.28 -23.93 3.70
C VAL A 96 -10.04 -23.50 5.15
N LYS A 97 -8.91 -23.91 5.75
CA LYS A 97 -8.59 -23.65 7.16
C LYS A 97 -7.78 -22.37 7.30
N THR A 98 -6.54 -22.36 6.79
CA THR A 98 -5.63 -21.21 6.89
C THR A 98 -4.61 -21.22 5.76
N ALA A 99 -3.98 -20.05 5.50
CA ALA A 99 -2.83 -19.96 4.60
C ALA A 99 -1.66 -20.87 5.02
N THR A 100 -1.43 -21.03 6.33
CA THR A 100 -0.37 -21.90 6.86
C THR A 100 -0.68 -23.37 6.63
N ASP A 101 -1.94 -23.78 6.73
CA ASP A 101 -2.36 -25.14 6.41
C ASP A 101 -2.15 -25.45 4.91
N ALA A 102 -2.51 -24.52 4.02
CA ALA A 102 -2.20 -24.65 2.58
C ALA A 102 -0.69 -24.76 2.32
N SER A 103 0.12 -23.95 3.00
CA SER A 103 1.59 -24.03 2.90
C SER A 103 2.12 -25.40 3.37
N ASN A 104 1.59 -25.93 4.49
CA ASN A 104 1.97 -27.24 4.99
C ASN A 104 1.60 -28.36 4.01
N LEU A 105 0.41 -28.30 3.39
CA LEU A 105 0.01 -29.24 2.35
C LEU A 105 0.97 -29.17 1.15
N PHE A 106 1.30 -27.97 0.70
CA PHE A 106 2.28 -27.77 -0.37
C PHE A 106 3.63 -28.42 -0.02
N HIS A 107 4.16 -28.14 1.17
CA HIS A 107 5.43 -28.70 1.60
C HIS A 107 5.44 -30.22 1.71
N LYS A 108 4.32 -30.84 2.11
CA LYS A 108 4.15 -32.30 2.13
C LYS A 108 4.23 -32.91 0.72
N HIS A 109 3.62 -32.26 -0.27
CA HIS A 109 3.64 -32.74 -1.66
C HIS A 109 4.96 -32.46 -2.38
N TYR A 110 5.53 -31.27 -2.18
CA TYR A 110 6.68 -30.79 -2.95
C TYR A 110 8.04 -31.20 -2.35
N THR A 111 8.11 -31.36 -1.03
CA THR A 111 9.36 -31.62 -0.31
C THR A 111 9.20 -32.89 0.54
N SER A 112 9.48 -34.05 -0.06
CA SER A 112 9.83 -35.23 0.76
C SER A 112 11.19 -35.03 1.46
N GLN A 113 11.98 -34.03 1.07
CA GLN A 113 13.33 -33.78 1.57
C GLN A 113 13.64 -32.26 1.61
N LYS A 114 13.58 -31.65 2.80
CA LYS A 114 14.33 -30.46 3.30
C LYS A 114 13.50 -29.67 4.33
N GLY A 115 14.08 -29.48 5.51
CA GLY A 115 13.39 -29.08 6.75
C GLY A 115 12.96 -27.62 6.90
N THR A 116 12.95 -26.79 5.85
CA THR A 116 12.54 -25.38 5.99
C THR A 116 11.11 -25.16 5.53
N LYS A 117 10.17 -25.23 6.47
CA LYS A 117 8.76 -24.85 6.28
C LYS A 117 8.65 -23.32 6.11
N THR A 118 8.02 -22.89 5.02
CA THR A 118 7.64 -21.49 4.81
C THR A 118 6.29 -21.25 5.47
N SER A 119 6.19 -20.22 6.31
CA SER A 119 4.89 -19.86 6.90
C SER A 119 3.95 -19.35 5.82
N GLY A 120 2.67 -19.74 5.89
CA GLY A 120 1.66 -19.33 4.91
C GLY A 120 1.49 -17.82 4.81
N ILE A 121 1.77 -17.07 5.89
CA ILE A 121 1.76 -15.61 5.87
C ILE A 121 2.73 -15.08 4.81
N TYR A 122 3.98 -15.52 4.88
CA TYR A 122 5.02 -15.12 3.93
C TYR A 122 4.82 -15.78 2.57
N LEU A 123 4.32 -17.02 2.50
CA LEU A 123 4.08 -17.67 1.21
C LEU A 123 3.04 -16.88 0.38
N PHE A 124 2.00 -16.35 1.02
CA PHE A 124 0.96 -15.54 0.37
C PHE A 124 1.27 -14.03 0.38
N GLY A 125 2.37 -13.58 0.99
CA GLY A 125 2.69 -12.16 1.11
C GLY A 125 1.64 -11.35 1.89
N LEU A 126 0.94 -11.97 2.86
CA LEU A 126 -0.14 -11.31 3.60
C LEU A 126 0.36 -10.18 4.53
N GLN A 127 1.64 -10.21 4.88
CA GLN A 127 2.29 -9.19 5.70
C GLN A 127 2.65 -7.90 4.94
N LEU A 128 2.50 -7.88 3.61
CA LEU A 128 2.93 -6.75 2.77
C LEU A 128 2.08 -5.52 3.05
N LYS A 129 2.70 -4.51 3.66
CA LYS A 129 2.01 -3.30 4.14
C LYS A 129 1.53 -2.43 2.99
N ILE A 130 2.24 -2.40 1.86
CA ILE A 130 1.83 -1.62 0.69
C ILE A 130 0.50 -2.08 0.11
N LEU A 131 0.22 -3.39 0.12
CA LEU A 131 -1.02 -3.93 -0.41
C LEU A 131 -2.20 -3.60 0.49
N ASP A 132 -1.99 -3.63 1.82
CA ASP A 132 -3.01 -3.22 2.78
C ASP A 132 -3.41 -1.75 2.57
N LYS A 133 -2.42 -0.87 2.46
CA LYS A 133 -2.63 0.56 2.18
C LYS A 133 -3.31 0.80 0.82
N THR A 134 -2.91 0.07 -0.22
CA THR A 134 -3.47 0.25 -1.56
C THR A 134 -4.94 -0.18 -1.63
N ARG A 135 -5.28 -1.31 -0.99
CA ARG A 135 -6.66 -1.79 -0.91
C ARG A 135 -7.57 -0.83 -0.15
N ASP A 136 -7.09 -0.27 0.96
CA ASP A 136 -7.84 0.73 1.72
C ASP A 136 -8.05 2.02 0.91
N ARG A 137 -7.02 2.50 0.20
CA ARG A 137 -7.15 3.66 -0.69
C ARG A 137 -8.21 3.43 -1.76
N LYS A 138 -8.26 2.26 -2.40
CA LYS A 138 -9.28 1.92 -3.41
C LYS A 138 -10.68 1.80 -2.81
N ARG A 139 -10.81 1.22 -1.62
CA ARG A 139 -12.10 1.17 -0.90
C ARG A 139 -12.61 2.57 -0.58
N CYS A 140 -11.74 3.47 -0.13
CA CYS A 140 -12.09 4.86 0.14
C CYS A 140 -12.31 5.67 -1.15
N ALA A 141 -11.64 5.34 -2.26
CA ALA A 141 -11.83 6.05 -3.53
C ALA A 141 -13.28 5.96 -4.05
N HIS A 142 -13.97 4.85 -3.80
CA HIS A 142 -15.40 4.71 -4.10
C HIS A 142 -16.30 5.54 -3.17
N VAL A 143 -15.78 5.99 -2.02
CA VAL A 143 -16.49 6.87 -1.06
C VAL A 143 -16.22 8.34 -1.38
N LEU A 144 -15.11 8.67 -2.04
CA LEU A 144 -14.78 10.05 -2.38
C LEU A 144 -15.64 10.54 -3.54
N LYS A 145 -16.41 11.59 -3.27
CA LYS A 145 -17.16 12.31 -4.30
C LYS A 145 -16.20 12.87 -5.35
N GLN A 146 -16.65 12.88 -6.61
CA GLN A 146 -15.91 13.59 -7.64
C GLN A 146 -15.80 15.08 -7.30
N VAL A 147 -14.76 15.76 -7.78
CA VAL A 147 -14.53 17.20 -7.49
C VAL A 147 -15.73 18.08 -7.88
N ASN A 148 -16.43 17.75 -8.95
CA ASN A 148 -17.65 18.46 -9.38
C ASN A 148 -18.86 18.21 -8.45
N GLN A 149 -18.82 17.19 -7.61
CA GLN A 149 -19.84 16.83 -6.63
C GLN A 149 -19.48 17.29 -5.20
N CYS A 150 -18.30 17.87 -5.01
CA CYS A 150 -17.84 18.41 -3.73
C CYS A 150 -18.19 19.89 -3.60
N SER A 151 -18.57 20.33 -2.40
CA SER A 151 -18.66 21.76 -2.10
C SER A 151 -17.28 22.42 -2.11
N ASN A 152 -17.23 23.72 -2.38
CA ASN A 152 -15.99 24.50 -2.29
C ASN A 152 -15.35 24.36 -0.90
N THR A 153 -16.15 24.35 0.17
CA THR A 153 -15.65 24.18 1.55
C THR A 153 -14.94 22.84 1.77
N THR A 154 -15.48 21.75 1.22
CA THR A 154 -14.83 20.43 1.27
C THR A 154 -13.51 20.45 0.50
N LEU A 155 -13.50 21.03 -0.70
CA LEU A 155 -12.30 21.13 -1.53
C LEU A 155 -11.21 22.00 -0.87
N THR A 156 -11.58 23.11 -0.24
CA THR A 156 -10.65 23.94 0.55
C THR A 156 -10.06 23.15 1.71
N ARG A 157 -10.88 22.41 2.48
CA ARG A 157 -10.38 21.55 3.56
C ARG A 157 -9.40 20.49 3.05
N CYS A 158 -9.69 19.86 1.92
CA CYS A 158 -8.77 18.92 1.28
C CYS A 158 -7.45 19.61 0.92
N ALA A 159 -7.52 20.79 0.30
CA ALA A 159 -6.33 21.55 -0.07
C ALA A 159 -5.49 21.93 1.14
N THR A 160 -6.10 22.50 2.19
CA THR A 160 -5.41 22.81 3.44
C THR A 160 -4.79 21.56 4.09
N SER A 161 -5.47 20.41 4.04
CA SER A 161 -4.94 19.16 4.61
C SER A 161 -3.71 18.66 3.86
N ILE A 162 -3.75 18.64 2.52
CA ILE A 162 -2.59 18.32 1.67
C ILE A 162 -1.45 19.29 2.00
N GLY A 163 -1.80 20.57 2.09
CA GLY A 163 -0.84 21.60 2.35
C GLY A 163 -0.11 21.43 3.69
N LYS A 164 -0.84 21.12 4.76
CA LYS A 164 -0.24 20.85 6.07
C LYS A 164 0.70 19.65 6.03
N GLN A 165 0.31 18.56 5.38
CA GLN A 165 1.13 17.36 5.26
C GLN A 165 2.45 17.64 4.53
N LEU A 166 2.39 18.32 3.38
CA LEU A 166 3.59 18.63 2.61
C LEU A 166 4.52 19.60 3.35
N LEU A 167 3.99 20.58 4.08
CA LEU A 167 4.80 21.46 4.92
C LEU A 167 5.53 20.67 6.03
N THR A 168 4.83 19.75 6.69
CA THR A 168 5.44 18.87 7.71
C THR A 168 6.55 18.01 7.09
N GLU A 169 6.28 17.32 5.98
CA GLU A 169 7.28 16.49 5.30
C GLU A 169 8.48 17.30 4.80
N PHE A 170 8.27 18.53 4.33
CA PHE A 170 9.34 19.44 3.95
C PHE A 170 10.23 19.74 5.15
N ASN A 171 9.66 20.25 6.24
CA ASN A 171 10.41 20.62 7.45
C ASN A 171 11.18 19.44 8.07
N GLU A 172 10.64 18.21 8.00
CA GLU A 172 11.33 17.00 8.47
C GLU A 172 12.53 16.61 7.61
N LYS A 173 12.51 16.94 6.31
CA LYS A 173 13.57 16.60 5.35
C LYS A 173 14.66 17.66 5.28
N VAL A 174 14.33 18.93 5.49
CA VAL A 174 15.26 20.07 5.38
C VAL A 174 16.62 19.82 6.05
N PRO A 175 16.69 19.35 7.32
CA PRO A 175 17.97 19.17 8.02
C PRO A 175 18.89 18.10 7.40
N LYS A 176 18.38 17.26 6.49
CA LYS A 176 19.16 16.21 5.81
C LYS A 176 19.85 16.71 4.54
N PHE A 177 19.41 17.84 4.00
CA PHE A 177 19.85 18.34 2.69
C PHE A 177 20.49 19.72 2.78
N TYR A 178 20.20 20.48 3.83
CA TYR A 178 20.71 21.83 4.01
C TYR A 178 21.37 21.98 5.38
N ASN A 179 22.35 22.88 5.44
CA ASN A 179 22.98 23.26 6.71
C ASN A 179 21.97 23.99 7.60
N VAL A 180 22.19 23.96 8.92
CA VAL A 180 21.29 24.60 9.90
C VAL A 180 21.20 26.13 9.71
N GLU A 181 22.23 26.73 9.09
CA GLU A 181 22.27 28.16 8.79
C GLU A 181 21.55 28.53 7.48
N GLU A 182 21.34 27.56 6.59
CA GLU A 182 20.66 27.73 5.30
C GLU A 182 19.27 27.11 5.39
N ILE A 183 18.33 27.79 6.04
CA ILE A 183 16.96 27.26 6.26
C ILE A 183 16.12 27.53 5.00
N PRO A 184 15.91 26.54 4.10
CA PRO A 184 14.99 26.71 2.99
C PRO A 184 13.56 26.90 3.49
N VAL A 185 12.80 27.73 2.77
CA VAL A 185 11.40 28.04 3.09
C VAL A 185 10.50 27.50 1.98
N LEU A 186 9.46 26.77 2.36
CA LEU A 186 8.41 26.36 1.43
C LEU A 186 7.41 27.51 1.26
N GLU A 187 7.50 28.29 0.19
CA GLU A 187 6.68 29.50 0.02
C GLU A 187 5.23 29.22 -0.39
N ASN A 188 5.02 28.31 -1.34
CA ASN A 188 3.69 27.94 -1.79
C ASN A 188 3.65 26.52 -2.38
N ILE A 189 2.44 25.96 -2.40
CA ILE A 189 2.11 24.72 -3.10
C ILE A 189 0.96 25.02 -4.06
N ARG A 190 1.27 24.93 -5.35
CA ARG A 190 0.30 25.11 -6.43
C ARG A 190 0.10 23.82 -7.21
N TYR A 191 -1.14 23.39 -7.34
CA TYR A 191 -1.51 22.19 -8.11
C TYR A 191 -2.91 22.34 -8.70
N SER A 192 -3.29 21.45 -9.61
CA SER A 192 -4.64 21.46 -10.20
C SER A 192 -5.30 20.10 -10.20
N VAL A 193 -6.63 20.10 -10.12
CA VAL A 193 -7.48 18.90 -10.25
C VAL A 193 -8.67 19.23 -11.16
N LYS A 194 -8.77 18.56 -12.32
CA LYS A 194 -9.85 18.77 -13.31
C LYS A 194 -10.14 20.27 -13.55
N ASN A 195 -9.10 21.04 -13.86
CA ASN A 195 -9.13 22.48 -14.15
C ASN A 195 -9.36 23.43 -12.96
N ARG A 196 -9.51 22.92 -11.73
CA ARG A 196 -9.45 23.76 -10.53
C ARG A 196 -8.02 23.89 -10.05
N ILE A 197 -7.54 25.11 -9.89
CA ILE A 197 -6.21 25.41 -9.34
C ILE A 197 -6.35 25.63 -7.84
N PHE A 198 -5.51 24.94 -7.08
CA PHE A 198 -5.31 25.16 -5.66
C PHE A 198 -3.95 25.79 -5.47
N ASP A 199 -3.91 26.91 -4.78
CA ASP A 199 -2.69 27.65 -4.45
C ASP A 199 -2.66 27.87 -2.94
N ILE A 200 -1.68 27.28 -2.27
CA ILE A 200 -1.55 27.28 -0.81
C ILE A 200 -0.27 28.02 -0.48
N HIS A 201 -0.38 29.21 0.08
CA HIS A 201 0.77 30.01 0.49
C HIS A 201 1.13 29.74 1.95
N TYR A 202 2.42 29.62 2.25
CA TYR A 202 2.96 29.50 3.60
C TYR A 202 3.86 30.71 3.86
N GLY A 203 3.23 31.78 4.33
CA GLY A 203 3.89 33.05 4.63
C GLY A 203 2.84 34.07 5.04
N ASP A 204 3.15 34.84 6.10
CA ASP A 204 2.26 35.77 6.83
C ASP A 204 0.94 36.09 6.11
N GLU A 205 -0.15 35.45 6.53
CA GLU A 205 -1.52 35.78 6.11
C GLU A 205 -1.83 37.29 6.31
N ASP A 206 -1.09 37.97 7.18
CA ASP A 206 -1.16 39.41 7.44
C ASP A 206 -0.57 40.29 6.33
N LYS A 207 0.43 39.82 5.57
CA LYS A 207 1.01 40.63 4.47
C LYS A 207 0.10 40.67 3.25
N ILE A 208 -0.61 39.57 2.96
CA ILE A 208 -1.57 39.51 1.84
C ILE A 208 -2.80 40.38 2.15
N LYS A 209 -3.32 40.33 3.39
CA LYS A 209 -4.42 41.22 3.83
C LYS A 209 -4.00 42.69 3.89
N LYS A 210 -2.75 43.00 4.29
CA LYS A 210 -2.22 44.39 4.24
C LYS A 210 -2.05 44.90 2.82
N LYS A 211 -1.59 44.08 1.86
CA LYS A 211 -1.44 44.49 0.45
C LYS A 211 -2.79 44.76 -0.23
N GLN A 212 -3.82 43.95 0.09
CA GLN A 212 -5.20 44.19 -0.39
C GLN A 212 -5.84 45.43 0.24
N LYS A 213 -5.63 45.70 1.54
CA LYS A 213 -6.08 46.94 2.17
C LYS A 213 -5.36 48.18 1.63
N LEU A 214 -4.03 48.13 1.44
CA LEU A 214 -3.27 49.28 0.96
C LEU A 214 -3.67 49.73 -0.45
N ASN A 215 -4.02 48.78 -1.33
CA ASN A 215 -4.49 49.10 -2.69
C ASN A 215 -5.88 49.76 -2.70
N GLN A 216 -6.74 49.49 -1.71
CA GLN A 216 -8.05 50.16 -1.58
C GLN A 216 -7.95 51.62 -1.08
N TRP A 217 -6.84 52.00 -0.45
CA TRP A 217 -6.60 53.38 0.03
C TRP A 217 -5.90 54.28 -1.00
N LEU A 218 -5.37 53.72 -2.09
CA LEU A 218 -4.69 54.47 -3.15
C LEU A 218 -5.61 54.77 -4.36
N GLU A 219 -6.84 54.25 -4.34
CA GLU A 219 -7.88 54.47 -5.37
C GLU A 219 -8.99 55.44 -4.91
N HIS A 220 -8.79 56.13 -3.78
CA HIS A 220 -9.64 57.21 -3.24
C HIS A 220 -8.81 58.45 -2.93
#